data_AF-A0A2D3VWF6-F1
#
_entry.id   AF-A0A2D3VWF6-F1
#
_cell.length_a   1.000
_cell.length_b   1.000
_cell.length_c   1.000
_cell.angle_alpha   90.00
_cell.angle_beta   90.00
_cell.angle_gamma   90.00
#
_symmetry.space_group_name_H-M   'P 1'
#
loop_
_entity.id
_entity.type
_entity.pdbx_description
1 polymer ?
#
loop_
_entity_poly.entity_id
_entity_poly.type
_entity_poly.pdbx_seq_one_letter_code
_entity_poly.pdbx_strand_id
1 'polypeptide(L)'
;MQKCSGSTYDSLLLESDGGDNLKQIIFQNEDKFFSFIHALGLDVKHSEINTNLQNSSTTILTLKTTCFKVDFNDNFAKISPLN
;
A
#
# COMPACT_ATOMS: atom_id res chain seq x y z
N MET A 1 3.38 7.13 13.58
CA MET A 1 4.13 6.64 12.40
C MET A 1 5.59 6.51 12.78
N GLN A 2 6.19 5.34 12.57
CA GLN A 2 7.60 5.10 12.89
C GLN A 2 8.45 5.57 11.70
N LYS A 3 9.61 6.19 11.98
CA LYS A 3 10.52 6.57 10.89
C LYS A 3 11.11 5.30 10.27
N CYS A 4 11.04 5.22 8.95
CA CYS A 4 11.70 4.18 8.17
C CYS A 4 12.88 4.78 7.39
N SER A 5 13.87 3.95 7.08
CA SER A 5 15.00 4.28 6.20
C SER A 5 15.13 3.18 5.16
N GLY A 6 15.35 3.56 3.90
CA GLY A 6 15.46 2.62 2.79
C GLY A 6 15.60 3.37 1.47
N SER A 7 15.85 2.63 0.39
CA SER A 7 15.87 3.21 -0.96
C SER A 7 14.45 3.28 -1.53
N THR A 8 14.10 4.41 -2.13
CA THR A 8 12.81 4.56 -2.83
C THR A 8 12.83 3.77 -4.13
N TYR A 9 11.75 3.05 -4.40
CA TYR A 9 11.49 2.44 -5.71
C TYR A 9 10.35 3.18 -6.45
N ASP A 10 9.73 2.51 -7.44
CA ASP A 10 8.63 3.00 -8.28
C ASP A 10 7.66 3.89 -7.50
N SER A 11 7.54 5.13 -7.94
CA SER A 11 6.75 6.15 -7.25
C SER A 11 5.42 6.38 -7.94
N LEU A 12 4.36 6.52 -7.15
CA LEU A 12 3.07 6.99 -7.62
C LEU A 12 2.98 8.51 -7.44
N LEU A 13 2.65 9.22 -8.53
CA LEU A 13 2.29 10.62 -8.47
C LEU A 13 0.77 10.76 -8.55
N LEU A 14 0.18 11.39 -7.54
CA LEU A 14 -1.23 11.75 -7.47
C LEU A 14 -1.35 13.26 -7.55
N GLU A 15 -2.10 13.75 -8.52
CA GLU A 15 -2.42 15.17 -8.63
C GLU A 15 -3.51 15.53 -7.61
N SER A 16 -3.37 16.69 -6.98
CA SER A 16 -4.34 17.25 -6.05
C SER A 16 -5.25 18.21 -6.80
N ASP A 17 -6.48 17.80 -7.11
CA ASP A 17 -7.53 18.69 -7.62
C ASP A 17 -8.17 19.45 -6.44
N GLY A 18 -7.36 20.23 -5.72
CA GLY A 18 -7.78 20.99 -4.55
C GLY A 18 -8.02 20.15 -3.29
N GLY A 19 -7.34 19.00 -3.18
CA GLY A 19 -7.34 18.20 -1.95
C GLY A 19 -6.41 18.81 -0.89
N ASP A 20 -6.96 19.19 0.26
CA ASP A 20 -6.21 19.86 1.32
C ASP A 20 -5.28 18.91 2.09
N ASN A 21 -5.48 17.60 1.94
CA ASN A 21 -4.69 16.59 2.64
C ASN A 21 -4.52 15.29 1.84
N LEU A 22 -3.47 14.55 2.18
CA LEU A 22 -3.11 13.27 1.58
C LEU A 22 -4.26 12.26 1.53
N LYS A 23 -5.10 12.21 2.57
CA LYS A 23 -6.22 11.26 2.62
C LYS A 23 -7.26 11.57 1.54
N GLN A 24 -7.57 12.85 1.35
CA GLN A 24 -8.46 13.30 0.28
C GLN A 24 -7.85 13.02 -1.10
N ILE A 25 -6.56 13.30 -1.30
CA ILE A 25 -5.88 13.06 -2.59
C ILE A 25 -5.87 11.58 -2.96
N ILE A 26 -5.59 10.70 -1.98
CA ILE A 26 -5.68 9.25 -2.18
C ILE A 26 -7.11 8.85 -2.53
N PHE A 27 -8.12 9.41 -1.86
CA PHE A 27 -9.52 9.10 -2.13
C PHE A 27 -9.97 9.58 -3.52
N GLN A 28 -9.55 10.77 -3.95
CA GLN A 28 -9.82 11.30 -5.29
C GLN A 28 -9.15 10.48 -6.40
N ASN A 29 -8.04 9.80 -6.08
CA ASN A 29 -7.26 8.98 -7.01
C ASN A 29 -7.27 7.49 -6.61
N GLU A 30 -8.37 7.01 -6.01
CA GLU A 30 -8.39 5.68 -5.35
C GLU A 30 -7.99 4.55 -6.30
N ASP A 31 -8.46 4.55 -7.54
CA ASP A 31 -8.15 3.52 -8.53
C ASP A 31 -6.64 3.46 -8.86
N LYS A 32 -6.01 4.63 -9.02
CA LYS A 32 -4.56 4.73 -9.26
C LYS A 32 -3.78 4.24 -8.05
N PHE A 33 -4.23 4.60 -6.85
CA PHE A 33 -3.60 4.16 -5.60
C PHE A 33 -3.74 2.65 -5.40
N PHE A 34 -4.92 2.07 -5.57
CA PHE A 34 -5.12 0.62 -5.45
C PHE A 34 -4.34 -0.16 -6.49
N SER A 35 -4.31 0.31 -7.74
CA SER A 35 -3.51 -0.29 -8.81
C SER A 35 -2.01 -0.28 -8.48
N PHE A 36 -1.52 0.82 -7.92
CA PHE A 36 -0.14 0.93 -7.46
C PHE A 36 0.17 -0.04 -6.33
N ILE A 37 -0.66 -0.09 -5.28
CA ILE A 37 -0.51 -1.02 -4.16
C ILE A 37 -0.53 -2.48 -4.64
N HIS A 38 -1.40 -2.80 -5.60
CA HIS A 38 -1.46 -4.14 -6.21
C HIS A 38 -0.17 -4.45 -6.99
N ALA A 39 0.37 -3.49 -7.73
CA ALA A 39 1.61 -3.63 -8.50
C ALA A 39 2.86 -3.81 -7.62
N LEU A 40 2.89 -3.24 -6.40
CA LEU A 40 3.95 -3.52 -5.42
C LEU A 40 4.03 -5.02 -5.09
N GLY A 41 2.90 -5.71 -5.19
CA GLY A 41 2.76 -7.15 -4.98
C GLY A 41 2.53 -7.51 -3.52
N LEU A 42 1.91 -8.68 -3.33
CA LEU A 42 1.55 -9.25 -2.03
C LEU A 42 2.33 -10.55 -1.80
N ASP A 43 2.82 -10.74 -0.58
CA ASP A 43 3.20 -12.05 -0.07
C ASP A 43 1.93 -12.80 0.36
N VAL A 44 1.69 -13.95 -0.25
CA VAL A 44 0.48 -14.76 0.00
C VAL A 44 0.89 -16.00 0.77
N LYS A 45 0.44 -16.11 2.03
CA LYS A 45 0.63 -17.29 2.84
C LYS A 45 -0.70 -17.99 3.03
N HIS A 46 -0.80 -19.21 2.52
CA HIS A 46 -1.96 -20.06 2.72
C HIS A 46 -1.63 -21.16 3.73
N SER A 47 -2.51 -21.36 4.70
CA SER A 47 -2.42 -22.42 5.69
C SER A 47 -3.75 -23.16 5.77
N GLU A 48 -3.70 -24.48 5.69
CA GLU A 48 -4.85 -25.35 5.85
C GLU A 48 -4.61 -26.30 7.02
N ILE A 49 -5.58 -26.40 7.91
CA ILE A 49 -5.53 -27.26 9.10
C ILE A 49 -6.80 -28.11 9.10
N ASN A 50 -6.63 -29.42 9.09
CA ASN A 50 -7.73 -30.37 9.23
C ASN A 50 -7.60 -31.09 10.57
N THR A 51 -8.49 -30.78 11.52
CA THR A 51 -8.53 -31.41 12.84
C THR A 51 -9.90 -32.00 13.08
N ASN A 52 -10.00 -33.31 13.36
CA ASN A 52 -11.27 -33.99 13.63
C ASN A 52 -12.36 -33.76 12.57
N LEU A 53 -12.01 -33.87 11.27
CA LEU A 53 -12.90 -33.62 10.13
C LEU A 53 -13.40 -32.17 10.00
N GLN A 54 -12.89 -31.24 10.82
CA GLN A 54 -13.10 -29.82 10.65
C GLN A 54 -11.93 -29.22 9.89
N ASN A 55 -12.22 -28.68 8.71
CA ASN A 55 -11.26 -27.95 7.90
C ASN A 55 -11.28 -26.47 8.28
N SER A 56 -10.12 -25.92 8.58
CA SER A 56 -9.88 -24.48 8.70
C SER A 56 -8.84 -24.08 7.66
N SER A 57 -9.20 -23.10 6.83
CA SER A 57 -8.31 -22.52 5.84
C SER A 57 -8.12 -21.04 6.13
N THR A 58 -6.87 -20.59 6.12
CA THR A 58 -6.49 -19.19 6.35
C THR A 58 -5.56 -18.75 5.23
N THR A 59 -5.92 -17.66 4.54
CA THR A 59 -5.05 -16.97 3.58
C THR A 59 -4.68 -15.61 4.14
N ILE A 60 -3.39 -15.37 4.33
CA ILE A 60 -2.83 -14.10 4.79
C ILE A 60 -2.18 -13.40 3.59
N LEU A 61 -2.61 -12.17 3.33
CA LEU A 61 -2.05 -11.29 2.31
C LEU A 61 -1.23 -10.20 2.99
N THR A 62 0.07 -10.15 2.73
CA THR A 62 0.98 -9.16 3.33
C THR A 62 1.60 -8.28 2.26
N LEU A 63 1.57 -6.96 2.43
CA LEU A 63 2.29 -6.05 1.55
C LEU A 63 3.80 -6.22 1.71
N LYS A 64 4.56 -6.12 0.60
CA LYS A 64 6.03 -6.23 0.64
C LYS A 64 6.72 -5.20 1.52
N THR A 65 6.10 -4.03 1.70
CA THR A 65 6.61 -3.00 2.60
C THR A 65 5.46 -2.33 3.35
N THR A 66 5.76 -1.90 4.58
CA THR A 66 4.91 -1.01 5.38
C THR A 66 5.48 0.40 5.45
N CYS A 67 6.62 0.64 4.79
CA CYS A 67 7.37 1.88 4.83
C CYS A 67 7.24 2.62 3.50
N PHE A 68 6.75 3.86 3.57
CA PHE A 68 6.56 4.72 2.41
C PHE A 68 7.20 6.08 2.66
N LYS A 69 7.92 6.59 1.66
CA LYS A 69 8.26 8.00 1.58
C LYS A 69 7.10 8.72 0.90
N VAL A 70 6.60 9.75 1.57
CA VAL A 70 5.52 10.59 1.05
C VAL A 70 6.03 12.02 0.93
N ASP A 71 6.13 12.51 -0.30
CA ASP A 71 6.40 13.91 -0.59
C ASP A 71 5.04 14.54 -0.97
N PHE A 72 4.53 15.46 -0.14
CA PHE A 72 3.18 16.03 -0.26
C PHE A 72 3.20 17.56 -0.21
N ASN A 73 2.44 18.20 -1.09
CA ASN A 73 2.14 19.63 -1.08
C ASN A 73 0.75 19.91 -1.66
N ASP A 74 0.42 21.19 -1.83
CA ASP A 74 -0.90 21.64 -2.27
C ASP A 74 -1.32 21.12 -3.66
N ASN A 75 -0.37 20.77 -4.52
CA ASN A 75 -0.61 20.38 -5.91
C ASN A 75 -0.47 18.87 -6.15
N PHE A 76 0.28 18.15 -5.32
CA PHE A 76 0.51 16.73 -5.53
C PHE A 76 0.87 15.96 -4.27
N ALA A 77 0.64 14.65 -4.34
CA ALA A 77 1.22 13.66 -3.44
C ALA A 77 2.04 12.65 -4.25
N LYS A 78 3.32 12.52 -3.90
CA LYS A 78 4.19 11.48 -4.43
C LYS A 78 4.45 10.42 -3.36
N ILE A 79 4.04 9.19 -3.63
CA ILE A 79 4.15 8.06 -2.71
C ILE A 79 5.16 7.07 -3.28
N SER A 80 6.20 6.74 -2.50
CA SER A 80 7.24 5.79 -2.93
C SER A 80 7.44 4.71 -1.85
N PRO A 81 7.39 3.41 -2.17
CA PRO A 81 7.73 2.34 -1.24
C PRO A 81 9.21 2.44 -0.88
N LEU A 82 9.53 2.04 0.34
CA LEU A 82 10.90 1.87 0.81
C LEU A 82 11.17 0.38 1.00
N ASN A 83 12.27 -0.09 0.42
CA ASN A 83 12.91 -1.38 0.74
C ASN A 83 14.17 -1.15 1.56
#